data_AF-A0A6S7J712-F1
#
_entry.id   AF-A0A6S7J712-F1
#
_cell.length_a   1.000
_cell.length_b   1.000
_cell.length_c   1.000
_cell.angle_alpha   90.00
_cell.angle_beta   90.00
_cell.angle_gamma   90.00
#
_symmetry.space_group_name_H-M   'P 1'
#
loop_
_entity.id
_entity.type
_entity.pdbx_description
1 polymer ?
#
loop_
_entity_poly.entity_id
_entity_poly.type
_entity_poly.pdbx_seq_one_letter_code
_entity_poly.pdbx_strand_id
1 'polypeptide(L)'
;MVNINKRKRRRKRKCGEMDTKPSKVSSVGKRINEIDKELSKYRGNGEWIAHNDAIERLFTVYKRDEDNSDIISLLKYEKAAALCEKNEIETSMKLITELGKEINVTEKPNWDLANDIQKILFCKCLFLASKLYCIKRTFGKAQKSLAVASRLLSDYNNVELKAQLHLSNAYHQLCLNQSHCTLELANHVIGYTDKAEQICTTLKDQIQETWEKIRRKILLIRSKAVIQFYLDSGDNEEFATVLSSSLEELESQLWHGLSLRQKVGFHMLKSNYFQIHGNVAKALDHAQVALQIAQECKFNKEVLLMNEHIRKLKVFPEDPVNDSESLVKKVLSIQTTTDGNAESNAAEMTDRGIFSTDDSEWESFESLLRQITDDEEESDILYFK
;
A
#
# COMPACT_ATOMS: atom_id res chain seq x y z
N MET A 1 80.19 -26.11 13.08
CA MET A 1 79.79 -25.64 14.42
C MET A 1 79.46 -24.15 14.36
N VAL A 2 78.19 -23.83 14.69
CA VAL A 2 77.67 -22.64 15.39
C VAL A 2 78.30 -21.26 15.10
N ASN A 3 77.70 -20.54 14.14
CA ASN A 3 76.94 -19.28 14.26
C ASN A 3 77.21 -18.32 15.45
N ILE A 4 77.38 -17.01 15.20
CA ILE A 4 76.42 -15.92 15.60
C ILE A 4 77.01 -14.51 15.40
N ASN A 5 76.35 -13.78 14.50
CA ASN A 5 75.97 -12.36 14.48
C ASN A 5 76.95 -11.21 14.83
N LYS A 6 77.01 -10.26 13.89
CA LYS A 6 76.41 -8.91 14.06
C LYS A 6 76.21 -8.22 12.69
N ARG A 7 74.96 -8.23 12.21
CA ARG A 7 74.49 -7.47 11.03
C ARG A 7 74.39 -5.97 11.35
N LYS A 8 75.04 -5.13 10.55
CA LYS A 8 74.88 -3.66 10.58
C LYS A 8 73.58 -3.25 9.86
N ARG A 9 72.91 -2.27 10.47
CA ARG A 9 71.56 -1.74 10.20
C ARG A 9 71.38 -1.23 8.77
N ARG A 10 70.38 -1.75 8.04
CA ARG A 10 69.78 -1.10 6.86
C ARG A 10 68.59 -0.24 7.30
N ARG A 11 68.51 0.97 6.77
CA ARG A 11 67.49 2.00 7.04
C ARG A 11 66.07 1.46 6.82
N LYS A 12 65.21 1.60 7.85
CA LYS A 12 63.76 1.46 7.74
C LYS A 12 63.23 2.51 6.77
N ARG A 13 62.61 2.08 5.66
CA ARG A 13 61.61 2.90 4.97
C ARG A 13 60.41 2.98 5.92
N LYS A 14 59.98 4.21 6.25
CA LYS A 14 58.72 4.44 6.95
C LYS A 14 57.60 3.88 6.07
N CYS A 15 56.86 2.89 6.57
CA CYS A 15 55.50 2.66 6.12
C CYS A 15 54.74 3.95 6.43
N GLY A 16 54.44 4.71 5.37
CA GLY A 16 53.49 5.81 5.43
C GLY A 16 52.13 5.25 5.81
N GLU A 17 51.42 6.04 6.60
CA GLU A 17 50.22 5.70 7.30
C GLU A 17 49.14 5.13 6.40
N MET A 18 48.31 4.29 7.02
CA MET A 18 47.04 3.87 6.47
C MET A 18 46.23 5.11 6.09
N ASP A 19 46.11 5.37 4.79
CA ASP A 19 44.89 5.96 4.27
C ASP A 19 43.80 4.89 4.41
N THR A 20 43.28 4.76 5.63
CA THR A 20 41.95 4.22 5.83
C THR A 20 41.00 5.15 5.09
N LYS A 21 40.76 4.89 3.80
CA LYS A 21 39.48 5.24 3.19
C LYS A 21 38.41 4.76 4.17
N PRO A 22 37.47 5.60 4.61
CA PRO A 22 36.43 5.14 5.51
C PRO A 22 35.70 4.00 4.81
N SER A 23 35.87 2.79 5.33
CA SER A 23 35.08 1.63 4.97
C SER A 23 33.65 1.88 5.46
N LYS A 24 32.86 2.56 4.64
CA LYS A 24 31.40 2.62 4.80
C LYS A 24 30.75 2.07 3.53
N VAL A 25 31.05 0.81 3.24
CA VAL A 25 30.07 0.00 2.51
C VAL A 25 28.93 -0.23 3.50
N SER A 26 27.98 0.72 3.55
CA SER A 26 26.63 0.42 4.00
C SER A 26 26.20 -0.85 3.24
N SER A 27 25.83 -1.92 3.95
CA SER A 27 25.36 -3.16 3.31
C SER A 27 24.22 -2.82 2.35
N VAL A 28 24.14 -3.51 1.21
CA VAL A 28 23.12 -3.25 0.17
C VAL A 28 21.70 -3.16 0.78
N GLY A 29 21.39 -4.03 1.75
CA GLY A 29 20.13 -3.99 2.49
C GLY A 29 19.87 -2.70 3.29
N LYS A 30 20.88 -2.08 3.91
CA LYS A 30 20.70 -0.78 4.59
C LYS A 30 20.35 0.33 3.60
N ARG A 31 21.01 0.35 2.43
CA ARG A 31 20.73 1.32 1.37
C ARG A 31 19.32 1.15 0.81
N ILE A 32 18.89 -0.09 0.58
CA ILE A 32 17.52 -0.40 0.13
C ILE A 32 16.49 0.11 1.13
N ASN A 33 16.70 -0.13 2.42
CA ASN A 33 15.78 0.37 3.45
C ASN A 33 15.73 1.90 3.51
N GLU A 34 16.86 2.57 3.34
CA GLU A 34 16.93 4.04 3.26
C GLU A 34 16.18 4.58 2.03
N ILE A 35 16.37 3.96 0.86
CA ILE A 35 15.67 4.31 -0.39
C ILE A 35 14.15 4.07 -0.26
N ASP A 36 13.74 2.89 0.22
CA ASP A 36 12.32 2.53 0.42
C ASP A 36 11.64 3.52 1.36
N LYS A 37 12.33 3.95 2.42
CA LYS A 37 11.85 4.94 3.39
C LYS A 37 11.69 6.32 2.77
N GLU A 38 12.70 6.80 2.04
CA GLU A 38 12.66 8.13 1.42
C GLU A 38 11.55 8.22 0.36
N LEU A 39 11.50 7.24 -0.55
CA LEU A 39 10.50 7.22 -1.64
C LEU A 39 9.08 7.05 -1.09
N SER A 40 8.89 6.17 -0.11
CA SER A 40 7.59 6.02 0.57
C SER A 40 7.10 7.32 1.21
N LYS A 41 8.01 8.18 1.70
CA LYS A 41 7.67 9.48 2.28
C LYS A 41 7.14 10.44 1.22
N TYR A 42 7.87 10.61 0.10
CA TYR A 42 7.39 11.47 -1.00
C TYR A 42 6.04 11.00 -1.52
N ARG A 43 5.88 9.70 -1.74
CA ARG A 43 4.61 9.09 -2.17
C ARG A 43 3.49 9.37 -1.16
N GLY A 44 3.72 9.10 0.12
CA GLY A 44 2.73 9.31 1.17
C GLY A 44 2.27 10.77 1.35
N ASN A 45 3.13 11.72 0.96
CA ASN A 45 2.83 13.16 0.95
C ASN A 45 2.28 13.65 -0.40
N GLY A 46 2.16 12.78 -1.41
CA GLY A 46 1.78 13.14 -2.77
C GLY A 46 2.76 14.09 -3.47
N GLU A 47 4.03 14.09 -3.05
CA GLU A 47 5.12 14.87 -3.65
C GLU A 47 5.62 14.15 -4.91
N TRP A 48 4.75 14.02 -5.92
CA TRP A 48 4.99 13.16 -7.09
C TRP A 48 6.18 13.55 -7.94
N ILE A 49 6.45 14.86 -8.05
CA ILE A 49 7.59 15.38 -8.80
C ILE A 49 8.88 14.96 -8.10
N ALA A 50 9.00 15.28 -6.81
CA ALA A 50 10.16 14.88 -6.00
C ALA A 50 10.37 13.36 -5.98
N HIS A 51 9.29 12.59 -5.90
CA HIS A 51 9.33 11.13 -5.99
C HIS A 51 9.89 10.65 -7.34
N ASN A 52 9.37 11.16 -8.46
CA ASN A 52 9.82 10.78 -9.79
C ASN A 52 11.27 11.19 -10.04
N ASP A 53 11.64 12.42 -9.68
CA ASP A 53 13.01 12.93 -9.80
C ASP A 53 13.98 12.07 -8.98
N ALA A 54 13.59 11.69 -7.75
CA ALA A 54 14.38 10.80 -6.91
C ALA A 54 14.56 9.43 -7.56
N ILE A 55 13.49 8.82 -8.10
CA ILE A 55 13.55 7.57 -8.83
C ILE A 55 14.49 7.67 -10.04
N GLU A 56 14.37 8.68 -10.89
CA GLU A 56 15.20 8.84 -12.09
C GLU A 56 16.69 9.03 -11.76
N ARG A 57 17.00 9.85 -10.75
CA ARG A 57 18.37 10.00 -10.24
C ARG A 57 18.92 8.68 -9.71
N LEU A 58 18.15 7.93 -8.91
CA LEU A 58 18.60 6.66 -8.36
C LEU A 58 18.78 5.61 -9.48
N PHE A 59 17.86 5.54 -10.44
CA PHE A 59 17.98 4.66 -11.60
C PHE A 59 19.26 4.95 -12.40
N THR A 60 19.56 6.22 -12.69
CA THR A 60 20.77 6.60 -13.45
C THR A 60 22.06 6.27 -12.72
N VAL A 61 22.06 6.35 -11.39
CA VAL A 61 23.21 5.98 -10.54
C VAL A 61 23.41 4.46 -10.52
N TYR A 62 22.35 3.68 -10.28
CA TYR A 62 22.47 2.24 -10.01
C TYR A 62 22.38 1.34 -11.23
N LYS A 63 21.86 1.82 -12.37
CA LYS A 63 21.72 1.01 -13.61
C LYS A 63 23.06 0.56 -14.22
N ARG A 64 24.17 1.18 -13.82
CA ARG A 64 25.50 0.93 -14.42
C ARG A 64 26.17 -0.35 -13.96
N ASP A 65 25.64 -0.99 -12.92
CA ASP A 65 26.32 -2.07 -12.22
C ASP A 65 25.30 -3.18 -11.89
N GLU A 66 25.59 -4.38 -12.39
CA GLU A 66 24.72 -5.57 -12.31
C GLU A 66 24.46 -6.00 -10.86
N ASP A 67 25.36 -5.66 -9.94
CA ASP A 67 25.23 -5.93 -8.51
C ASP A 67 24.09 -5.13 -7.83
N ASN A 68 23.47 -4.18 -8.54
CA ASN A 68 22.37 -3.36 -8.01
C ASN A 68 20.98 -3.81 -8.49
N SER A 69 20.86 -5.03 -9.03
CA SER A 69 19.58 -5.59 -9.50
C SER A 69 18.44 -5.46 -8.48
N ASP A 70 18.71 -5.73 -7.21
CA ASP A 70 17.74 -5.60 -6.11
C ASP A 70 17.27 -4.15 -5.88
N ILE A 71 18.18 -3.17 -6.02
CA ILE A 71 17.84 -1.74 -5.91
C ILE A 71 16.98 -1.34 -7.11
N ILE A 72 17.33 -1.79 -8.31
CA ILE A 72 16.54 -1.53 -9.51
C ILE A 72 15.13 -2.10 -9.38
N SER A 73 14.99 -3.33 -8.87
CA SER A 73 13.71 -3.96 -8.57
C SER A 73 12.88 -3.16 -7.56
N LEU A 74 13.51 -2.66 -6.49
CA LEU A 74 12.87 -1.76 -5.53
C LEU A 74 12.36 -0.47 -6.19
N LEU A 75 13.16 0.17 -7.06
CA LEU A 75 12.75 1.40 -7.74
C LEU A 75 11.57 1.16 -8.70
N LYS A 76 11.54 0.00 -9.38
CA LYS A 76 10.39 -0.42 -10.20
C LYS A 76 9.14 -0.61 -9.33
N TYR A 77 9.27 -1.27 -8.19
CA TYR A 77 8.17 -1.42 -7.24
C TYR A 77 7.65 -0.06 -6.74
N GLU A 78 8.54 0.85 -6.34
CA GLU A 78 8.15 2.18 -5.85
C GLU A 78 7.44 3.00 -6.93
N LYS A 79 7.88 2.89 -8.19
CA LYS A 79 7.18 3.47 -9.35
C LYS A 79 5.78 2.87 -9.51
N ALA A 80 5.62 1.55 -9.42
CA ALA A 80 4.31 0.91 -9.51
C ALA A 80 3.38 1.35 -8.37
N ALA A 81 3.88 1.36 -7.13
CA ALA A 81 3.11 1.81 -5.98
C ALA A 81 2.66 3.28 -6.13
N ALA A 82 3.50 4.16 -6.68
CA ALA A 82 3.12 5.54 -6.98
C ALA A 82 2.03 5.62 -8.08
N LEU A 83 2.12 4.80 -9.14
CA LEU A 83 1.09 4.71 -10.18
C LEU A 83 -0.26 4.24 -9.59
N CYS A 84 -0.24 3.23 -8.71
CA CYS A 84 -1.43 2.79 -7.98
C CYS A 84 -2.07 3.95 -7.19
N GLU A 85 -1.29 4.74 -6.47
CA GLU A 85 -1.81 5.88 -5.70
C GLU A 85 -2.30 7.05 -6.58
N LYS A 86 -1.77 7.19 -7.80
CA LYS A 86 -2.29 8.12 -8.82
C LYS A 86 -3.55 7.61 -9.51
N ASN A 87 -3.95 6.37 -9.25
CA ASN A 87 -5.05 5.65 -9.90
C ASN A 87 -4.76 5.29 -11.36
N GLU A 88 -3.49 5.15 -11.73
CA GLU A 88 -3.03 4.61 -13.02
C GLU A 88 -2.94 3.07 -12.90
N ILE A 89 -4.10 2.44 -12.68
CA ILE A 89 -4.20 1.04 -12.23
C ILE A 89 -3.63 0.06 -13.24
N GLU A 90 -3.84 0.27 -14.54
CA GLU A 90 -3.38 -0.63 -15.60
C GLU A 90 -1.85 -0.61 -15.72
N THR A 91 -1.27 0.59 -15.84
CA THR A 91 0.18 0.77 -15.89
C THR A 91 0.85 0.23 -14.64
N SER A 92 0.26 0.46 -13.46
CA SER A 92 0.75 -0.09 -12.20
C SER A 92 0.74 -1.62 -12.20
N MET A 93 -0.32 -2.25 -12.73
CA MET A 93 -0.43 -3.70 -12.78
C MET A 93 0.61 -4.30 -13.73
N LYS A 94 0.76 -3.75 -14.94
CA LYS A 94 1.77 -4.19 -15.91
C LYS A 94 3.17 -4.22 -15.29
N LEU A 95 3.55 -3.14 -14.62
CA LEU A 95 4.86 -3.02 -13.99
C LEU A 95 5.07 -4.03 -12.85
N ILE A 96 4.02 -4.34 -12.07
CA ILE A 96 4.10 -5.36 -11.01
C ILE A 96 4.16 -6.78 -11.58
N THR A 97 3.45 -7.05 -12.67
CA THR A 97 3.54 -8.33 -13.38
C THR A 97 4.93 -8.56 -13.96
N GLU A 98 5.51 -7.55 -14.61
CA GLU A 98 6.89 -7.59 -15.12
C GLU A 98 7.88 -7.81 -13.98
N LEU A 99 7.77 -7.04 -12.90
CA LEU A 99 8.66 -7.16 -11.75
C LEU A 99 8.54 -8.53 -11.07
N GLY A 100 7.34 -9.09 -10.96
CA GLY A 100 7.11 -10.44 -10.44
C GLY A 100 7.83 -11.51 -11.27
N LYS A 101 7.84 -11.37 -12.61
CA LYS A 101 8.59 -12.25 -13.52
C LYS A 101 10.10 -12.11 -13.37
N GLU A 102 10.58 -10.87 -13.23
CA GLU A 102 12.01 -10.58 -13.08
C GLU A 102 12.59 -11.11 -11.76
N ILE A 103 11.84 -10.98 -10.66
CA ILE A 103 12.25 -11.49 -9.35
C ILE A 103 12.30 -13.03 -9.38
N ASN A 104 11.49 -13.69 -10.23
CA ASN A 104 11.51 -15.12 -10.51
C ASN A 104 11.40 -16.03 -9.26
N VAL A 105 10.65 -15.59 -8.24
CA VAL A 105 10.45 -16.33 -6.98
C VAL A 105 9.08 -17.02 -6.97
N THR A 106 8.72 -17.63 -8.09
CA THR A 106 7.38 -18.18 -8.33
C THR A 106 7.16 -19.54 -7.65
N GLU A 107 8.19 -20.37 -7.46
CA GLU A 107 8.05 -21.76 -6.98
C GLU A 107 9.03 -22.11 -5.83
N LYS A 108 8.75 -23.19 -5.09
CA LYS A 108 9.54 -23.61 -3.91
C LYS A 108 11.04 -23.88 -4.16
N PRO A 109 11.56 -24.32 -5.33
CA PRO A 109 13.01 -24.29 -5.49
C PRO A 109 13.57 -22.87 -5.60
N ASN A 110 12.84 -21.93 -6.24
CA ASN A 110 13.30 -20.56 -6.42
C ASN A 110 13.12 -19.71 -5.15
N TRP A 111 12.08 -19.96 -4.34
CA TRP A 111 11.89 -19.31 -3.05
C TRP A 111 13.02 -19.64 -2.08
N ASP A 112 13.45 -20.89 -2.00
CA ASP A 112 14.52 -21.26 -1.07
C ASP A 112 15.88 -20.68 -1.50
N LEU A 113 16.10 -20.52 -2.81
CA LEU A 113 17.30 -19.91 -3.39
C LEU A 113 17.28 -18.37 -3.36
N ALA A 114 16.12 -17.75 -3.21
CA ALA A 114 15.98 -16.29 -3.20
C ALA A 114 16.56 -15.67 -1.93
N ASN A 115 17.21 -14.52 -2.12
CA ASN A 115 17.71 -13.72 -1.01
C ASN A 115 16.56 -13.01 -0.27
N ASP A 116 16.82 -12.48 0.93
CA ASP A 116 15.80 -11.84 1.76
C ASP A 116 15.12 -10.64 1.08
N ILE A 117 15.88 -9.85 0.30
CA ILE A 117 15.35 -8.68 -0.39
C ILE A 117 14.38 -9.10 -1.49
N GLN A 118 14.74 -10.11 -2.28
CA GLN A 118 13.88 -10.66 -3.34
C GLN A 118 12.58 -11.22 -2.75
N LYS A 119 12.66 -11.96 -1.63
CA LYS A 119 11.49 -12.44 -0.88
C LYS A 119 10.59 -11.30 -0.43
N ILE A 120 11.16 -10.26 0.18
CA ILE A 120 10.44 -9.06 0.63
C ILE A 120 9.76 -8.35 -0.55
N LEU A 121 10.49 -8.10 -1.63
CA LEU A 121 9.96 -7.40 -2.82
C LEU A 121 8.84 -8.20 -3.49
N PHE A 122 9.00 -9.52 -3.59
CA PHE A 122 7.98 -10.38 -4.18
C PHE A 122 6.68 -10.37 -3.34
N CYS A 123 6.78 -10.49 -2.01
CA CYS A 123 5.62 -10.35 -1.13
C CYS A 123 4.97 -8.96 -1.24
N LYS A 124 5.77 -7.88 -1.27
CA LYS A 124 5.26 -6.52 -1.50
C LYS A 124 4.50 -6.41 -2.83
N CYS A 125 4.98 -7.06 -3.89
CA CYS A 125 4.29 -7.13 -5.18
C CYS A 125 2.94 -7.85 -5.07
N LEU A 126 2.88 -8.99 -4.37
CA LEU A 126 1.62 -9.72 -4.13
C LEU A 126 0.61 -8.88 -3.34
N PHE A 127 1.07 -8.13 -2.31
CA PHE A 127 0.20 -7.24 -1.54
C PHE A 127 -0.34 -6.09 -2.40
N LEU A 128 0.51 -5.47 -3.24
CA LEU A 128 0.08 -4.41 -4.13
C LEU A 128 -0.87 -4.92 -5.23
N ALA A 129 -0.59 -6.10 -5.80
CA ALA A 129 -1.49 -6.74 -6.76
C ALA A 129 -2.86 -7.00 -6.14
N SER A 130 -2.92 -7.56 -4.92
CA SER A 130 -4.17 -7.76 -4.20
C SER A 130 -4.96 -6.46 -4.00
N LYS A 131 -4.27 -5.37 -3.63
CA LYS A 131 -4.88 -4.04 -3.51
C LYS A 131 -5.45 -3.55 -4.85
N LEU A 132 -4.70 -3.67 -5.95
CA LEU A 132 -5.14 -3.27 -7.29
C LEU A 132 -6.38 -4.07 -7.73
N TYR A 133 -6.42 -5.38 -7.43
CA TYR A 133 -7.58 -6.22 -7.69
C TYR A 133 -8.81 -5.82 -6.86
N CYS A 134 -8.62 -5.41 -5.60
CA CYS A 134 -9.71 -4.85 -4.80
C CYS A 134 -10.26 -3.55 -5.41
N ILE A 135 -9.39 -2.66 -5.90
CA ILE A 135 -9.81 -1.42 -6.60
C ILE A 135 -10.62 -1.75 -7.86
N LYS A 136 -10.21 -2.77 -8.63
CA LYS A 136 -10.94 -3.27 -9.80
C LYS A 136 -12.16 -4.14 -9.46
N ARG A 137 -12.47 -4.36 -8.19
CA ARG A 137 -13.54 -5.25 -7.70
C ARG A 137 -13.43 -6.71 -8.17
N THR A 138 -12.23 -7.18 -8.50
CA THR A 138 -11.97 -8.58 -8.86
C THR A 138 -11.50 -9.35 -7.62
N PHE A 139 -12.39 -9.50 -6.63
CA PHE A 139 -12.04 -9.99 -5.29
C PHE A 139 -11.45 -11.41 -5.27
N GLY A 140 -11.90 -12.31 -6.14
CA GLY A 140 -11.31 -13.66 -6.25
C GLY A 140 -9.81 -13.62 -6.62
N LYS A 141 -9.40 -12.69 -7.50
CA LYS A 141 -7.98 -12.50 -7.85
C LYS A 141 -7.18 -11.91 -6.68
N ALA A 142 -7.78 -10.97 -5.95
CA ALA A 142 -7.18 -10.40 -4.75
C ALA A 142 -6.90 -11.48 -3.68
N GLN A 143 -7.86 -12.38 -3.46
CA GLN A 143 -7.73 -13.50 -2.53
C GLN A 143 -6.64 -14.48 -2.96
N LYS A 144 -6.57 -14.83 -4.25
CA LYS A 144 -5.51 -15.68 -4.80
C LYS A 144 -4.11 -15.12 -4.53
N SER A 145 -3.88 -13.83 -4.78
CA SER A 145 -2.58 -13.21 -4.48
C SER A 145 -2.19 -13.30 -2.99
N LEU A 146 -3.17 -13.17 -2.08
CA LEU A 146 -2.94 -13.27 -0.65
C LEU A 146 -2.70 -14.72 -0.20
N ALA A 147 -3.38 -15.69 -0.81
CA ALA A 147 -3.15 -17.11 -0.55
C ALA A 147 -1.71 -17.52 -0.92
N VAL A 148 -1.21 -17.07 -2.08
CA VAL A 148 0.18 -17.30 -2.49
C VAL A 148 1.15 -16.67 -1.49
N ALA A 149 0.94 -15.42 -1.10
CA ALA A 149 1.79 -14.76 -0.11
C ALA A 149 1.78 -15.50 1.24
N SER A 150 0.61 -15.97 1.68
CA SER A 150 0.48 -16.76 2.92
C SER A 150 1.29 -18.05 2.87
N ARG A 151 1.22 -18.78 1.74
CA ARG A 151 1.96 -20.03 1.56
C ARG A 151 3.47 -19.81 1.56
N LEU A 152 3.96 -18.75 0.91
CA LEU A 152 5.40 -18.43 0.88
C LEU A 152 5.92 -17.97 2.25
N LEU A 153 5.07 -17.31 3.04
CA LEU A 153 5.42 -16.79 4.35
C LEU A 153 5.24 -17.78 5.51
N SER A 154 4.72 -19.00 5.27
CA SER A 154 4.52 -20.00 6.33
C SER A 154 5.85 -20.31 7.04
N ASP A 155 6.88 -20.53 6.23
CA ASP A 155 8.19 -21.01 6.68
C ASP A 155 9.22 -19.86 6.78
N TYR A 156 8.86 -18.66 6.29
CA TYR A 156 9.72 -17.48 6.32
C TYR A 156 9.45 -16.60 7.55
N ASN A 157 10.38 -16.61 8.51
CA ASN A 157 10.25 -15.91 9.80
C ASN A 157 10.55 -14.40 9.72
N ASN A 158 9.81 -13.69 8.86
CA ASN A 158 9.83 -12.24 8.81
C ASN A 158 8.55 -11.66 9.45
N VAL A 159 8.69 -11.11 10.66
CA VAL A 159 7.58 -10.58 11.46
C VAL A 159 6.86 -9.42 10.76
N GLU A 160 7.60 -8.54 10.09
CA GLU A 160 7.03 -7.41 9.36
C GLU A 160 6.13 -7.88 8.21
N LEU A 161 6.61 -8.82 7.39
CA LEU A 161 5.81 -9.36 6.28
C LEU A 161 4.59 -10.14 6.76
N LYS A 162 4.73 -10.92 7.84
CA LYS A 162 3.59 -11.63 8.46
C LYS A 162 2.51 -10.64 8.93
N ALA A 163 2.90 -9.55 9.61
CA ALA A 163 1.96 -8.50 10.00
C ALA A 163 1.32 -7.80 8.78
N GLN A 164 2.10 -7.53 7.73
CA GLN A 164 1.60 -6.92 6.48
C GLN A 164 0.65 -7.83 5.70
N LEU A 165 0.83 -9.15 5.73
CA LEU A 165 -0.10 -10.12 5.16
C LEU A 165 -1.48 -10.01 5.82
N HIS A 166 -1.52 -10.00 7.16
CA HIS A 166 -2.78 -9.83 7.89
C HIS A 166 -3.43 -8.46 7.65
N LEU A 167 -2.64 -7.39 7.55
CA LEU A 167 -3.14 -6.08 7.14
C LEU A 167 -3.73 -6.09 5.71
N SER A 168 -3.13 -6.85 4.79
CA SER A 168 -3.62 -6.96 3.42
C SER A 168 -4.92 -7.77 3.36
N ASN A 169 -5.04 -8.84 4.16
CA ASN A 169 -6.30 -9.56 4.37
C ASN A 169 -7.39 -8.66 4.99
N ALA A 170 -7.04 -7.86 6.00
CA ALA A 170 -7.97 -6.89 6.58
C ALA A 170 -8.45 -5.87 5.55
N TYR A 171 -7.56 -5.36 4.70
CA TYR A 171 -7.92 -4.45 3.62
C TYR A 171 -8.85 -5.11 2.59
N HIS A 172 -8.58 -6.36 2.22
CA HIS A 172 -9.46 -7.13 1.33
C HIS A 172 -10.88 -7.26 1.90
N GLN A 173 -11.00 -7.63 3.18
CA GLN A 173 -12.29 -7.71 3.88
C GLN A 173 -12.97 -6.34 3.98
N LEU A 174 -12.21 -5.27 4.22
CA LEU A 174 -12.74 -3.90 4.20
C LEU A 174 -13.36 -3.56 2.83
N CYS A 175 -12.73 -3.94 1.72
CA CYS A 175 -13.28 -3.68 0.39
C CYS A 175 -14.56 -4.49 0.11
N LEU A 176 -14.66 -5.71 0.62
CA LEU A 176 -15.91 -6.48 0.59
C LEU A 176 -16.99 -5.77 1.42
N ASN A 177 -16.63 -5.31 2.62
CA ASN A 177 -17.52 -4.58 3.53
C ASN A 177 -18.08 -3.29 2.92
N GLN A 178 -17.30 -2.59 2.09
CA GLN A 178 -17.77 -1.39 1.37
C GLN A 178 -18.82 -1.69 0.30
N SER A 179 -18.87 -2.94 -0.21
CA SER A 179 -19.81 -3.35 -1.25
C SER A 179 -21.07 -3.94 -0.64
N HIS A 180 -20.93 -4.67 0.47
CA HIS A 180 -22.01 -5.24 1.26
C HIS A 180 -21.63 -5.15 2.73
N CYS A 181 -22.17 -4.16 3.45
CA CYS A 181 -21.74 -3.96 4.82
C CYS A 181 -22.50 -4.90 5.76
N THR A 182 -21.76 -5.74 6.49
CA THR A 182 -22.32 -6.69 7.45
C THR A 182 -21.48 -6.72 8.72
N LEU A 183 -22.10 -7.12 9.83
CA LEU A 183 -21.41 -7.31 11.11
C LEU A 183 -20.27 -8.34 10.98
N GLU A 184 -20.50 -9.41 10.23
CA GLU A 184 -19.51 -10.46 9.98
C GLU A 184 -18.26 -9.91 9.26
N LEU A 185 -18.43 -9.11 8.21
CA LEU A 185 -17.32 -8.54 7.47
C LEU A 185 -16.55 -7.52 8.31
N ALA A 186 -17.24 -6.69 9.09
CA ALA A 186 -16.58 -5.77 10.03
C ALA A 186 -15.76 -6.54 11.09
N ASN A 187 -16.31 -7.64 11.64
CA ASN A 187 -15.60 -8.52 12.57
C ASN A 187 -14.39 -9.20 11.93
N HIS A 188 -14.47 -9.62 10.66
CA HIS A 188 -13.32 -10.16 9.94
C HIS A 188 -12.20 -9.12 9.81
N VAL A 189 -12.53 -7.86 9.49
CA VAL A 189 -11.53 -6.78 9.46
C VAL A 189 -10.84 -6.65 10.82
N ILE A 190 -11.63 -6.56 11.90
CA ILE A 190 -11.11 -6.45 13.26
C ILE A 190 -10.20 -7.63 13.60
N GLY A 191 -10.67 -8.87 13.39
CA GLY A 191 -9.89 -10.08 13.68
C GLY A 191 -8.57 -10.16 12.93
N TYR A 192 -8.51 -9.75 11.65
CA TYR A 192 -7.24 -9.69 10.92
C TYR A 192 -6.32 -8.59 11.43
N THR A 193 -6.87 -7.42 11.79
CA THR A 193 -6.07 -6.35 12.38
C THR A 193 -5.54 -6.70 13.78
N ASP A 194 -6.28 -7.47 14.58
CA ASP A 194 -5.83 -7.98 15.89
C ASP A 194 -4.68 -8.97 15.73
N LYS A 195 -4.76 -9.87 14.75
CA LYS A 195 -3.64 -10.78 14.43
C LYS A 195 -2.40 -10.00 13.99
N ALA A 196 -2.57 -8.98 13.15
CA ALA A 196 -1.46 -8.11 12.73
C ALA A 196 -0.83 -7.37 13.93
N GLU A 197 -1.67 -6.89 14.85
CA GLU A 197 -1.24 -6.26 16.10
C GLU A 197 -0.41 -7.21 16.95
N GLN A 198 -0.96 -8.39 17.28
CA GLN A 198 -0.29 -9.41 18.10
C GLN A 198 1.09 -9.76 17.53
N ILE A 199 1.17 -10.03 16.23
CA ILE A 199 2.44 -10.35 15.57
C ILE A 199 3.43 -9.19 15.66
N CYS A 200 2.98 -7.97 15.36
CA CYS A 200 3.88 -6.81 15.32
C CYS A 200 4.23 -6.26 16.71
N THR A 201 3.52 -6.61 17.79
CA THR A 201 3.90 -6.19 19.15
C THR A 201 5.32 -6.59 19.52
N THR A 202 5.80 -7.72 18.99
CA THR A 202 7.20 -8.17 19.14
C THR A 202 8.23 -7.22 18.51
N LEU A 203 7.82 -6.38 17.55
CA LEU A 203 8.65 -5.37 16.91
C LEU A 203 8.78 -4.08 17.74
N LYS A 204 7.92 -3.87 18.75
CA LYS A 204 7.87 -2.61 19.50
C LYS A 204 9.22 -2.25 20.11
N ASP A 205 9.90 -3.25 20.69
CA ASP A 205 11.18 -3.06 21.37
C ASP A 205 12.39 -3.19 20.42
N GLN A 206 12.18 -3.69 19.19
CA GLN A 206 13.24 -3.96 18.23
C GLN A 206 13.35 -2.88 17.14
N ILE A 207 12.22 -2.44 16.59
CA ILE A 207 12.13 -1.49 15.47
C ILE A 207 10.87 -0.64 15.66
N GLN A 208 10.92 0.27 16.64
CA GLN A 208 9.79 1.13 17.03
C GLN A 208 9.12 1.82 15.82
N GLU A 209 9.90 2.37 14.89
CA GLU A 209 9.36 3.08 13.72
C GLU A 209 8.50 2.15 12.82
N THR A 210 8.93 0.90 12.62
CA THR A 210 8.18 -0.09 11.82
C THR A 210 6.93 -0.52 12.56
N TRP A 211 7.02 -0.75 13.88
CA TRP A 211 5.85 -1.04 14.71
C TRP A 211 4.82 0.07 14.61
N GLU A 212 5.21 1.33 14.82
CA GLU A 212 4.30 2.47 14.74
C GLU A 212 3.67 2.62 13.35
N LYS A 213 4.43 2.35 12.28
CA LYS A 213 3.93 2.38 10.89
C LYS A 213 2.84 1.33 10.67
N ILE A 214 3.03 0.13 11.18
CA ILE A 214 2.03 -0.95 11.13
C ILE A 214 0.83 -0.57 11.99
N ARG A 215 1.06 -0.08 13.22
CA ARG A 215 0.01 0.35 14.14
C ARG A 215 -0.90 1.42 13.56
N ARG A 216 -0.32 2.45 12.92
CA ARG A 216 -1.10 3.48 12.19
C ARG A 216 -2.03 2.87 11.14
N LYS A 217 -1.57 1.86 10.38
CA LYS A 217 -2.40 1.19 9.37
C LYS A 217 -3.52 0.36 10.00
N ILE A 218 -3.22 -0.38 11.07
CA ILE A 218 -4.19 -1.16 11.86
C ILE A 218 -5.36 -0.25 12.26
N LEU A 219 -5.05 0.84 12.95
CA LEU A 219 -6.06 1.75 13.50
C LEU A 219 -6.89 2.40 12.39
N LEU A 220 -6.25 2.86 11.30
CA LEU A 220 -6.97 3.46 10.17
C LEU A 220 -7.92 2.47 9.47
N ILE A 221 -7.53 1.21 9.31
CA ILE A 221 -8.37 0.18 8.67
C ILE A 221 -9.55 -0.19 9.60
N ARG A 222 -9.31 -0.37 10.90
CA ARG A 222 -10.36 -0.62 11.90
C ARG A 222 -11.39 0.50 11.91
N SER A 223 -10.94 1.74 12.08
CA SER A 223 -11.85 2.90 12.11
C SER A 223 -12.68 3.02 10.83
N LYS A 224 -12.09 2.75 9.66
CA LYS A 224 -12.81 2.73 8.38
C LYS A 224 -13.89 1.66 8.32
N ALA A 225 -13.58 0.44 8.73
CA ALA A 225 -14.54 -0.67 8.69
C ALA A 225 -15.73 -0.41 9.63
N VAL A 226 -15.44 0.05 10.84
CA VAL A 226 -16.47 0.34 11.84
C VAL A 226 -17.35 1.52 11.42
N ILE A 227 -16.76 2.61 10.90
CA ILE A 227 -17.54 3.74 10.39
C ILE A 227 -18.44 3.29 9.23
N GLN A 228 -17.92 2.47 8.30
CA GLN A 228 -18.76 1.94 7.21
C GLN A 228 -19.94 1.12 7.75
N PHE A 229 -19.70 0.30 8.78
CA PHE A 229 -20.76 -0.46 9.45
C PHE A 229 -21.85 0.43 10.03
N TYR A 230 -21.49 1.48 10.75
CA TYR A 230 -22.47 2.41 11.32
C TYR A 230 -23.30 3.14 10.27
N LEU A 231 -22.68 3.53 9.17
CA LEU A 231 -23.37 4.23 8.08
C LEU A 231 -24.42 3.33 7.39
N ASP A 232 -24.23 2.00 7.40
CA ASP A 232 -25.04 1.07 6.62
C ASP A 232 -25.99 0.19 7.44
N SER A 233 -25.56 -0.29 8.61
CA SER A 233 -26.21 -1.39 9.34
C SER A 233 -26.71 -1.02 10.74
N GLY A 234 -26.40 0.18 11.22
CA GLY A 234 -26.85 0.68 12.52
C GLY A 234 -25.86 0.48 13.67
N ASP A 235 -26.36 0.59 14.90
CA ASP A 235 -25.54 0.76 16.10
C ASP A 235 -25.01 -0.56 16.69
N ASN A 236 -23.84 -0.51 17.32
CA ASN A 236 -23.17 -1.61 18.02
C ASN A 236 -22.21 -1.02 19.07
N GLU A 237 -22.44 -1.29 20.36
CA GLU A 237 -21.65 -0.67 21.45
C GLU A 237 -20.18 -1.11 21.47
N GLU A 238 -19.88 -2.35 21.09
CA GLU A 238 -18.51 -2.87 21.04
C GLU A 238 -17.70 -2.11 19.98
N PHE A 239 -18.31 -1.88 18.83
CA PHE A 239 -17.71 -1.11 17.75
C PHE A 239 -17.49 0.36 18.12
N ALA A 240 -18.32 0.93 19.00
CA ALA A 240 -18.18 2.32 19.44
C ALA A 240 -16.89 2.47 20.26
N THR A 241 -16.65 1.48 21.12
CA THR A 241 -15.44 1.38 21.93
C THR A 241 -14.19 1.18 21.07
N VAL A 242 -14.25 0.27 20.09
CA VAL A 242 -13.14 0.04 19.14
C VAL A 242 -12.83 1.30 18.31
N LEU A 243 -13.86 1.99 17.83
CA LEU A 243 -13.70 3.21 17.04
C LEU A 243 -13.11 4.34 17.87
N SER A 244 -13.67 4.60 19.05
CA SER A 244 -13.21 5.67 19.95
C SER A 244 -11.75 5.47 20.35
N SER A 245 -11.39 4.28 20.83
CA SER A 245 -10.02 3.95 21.22
C SER A 245 -9.03 4.07 20.05
N SER A 246 -9.42 3.60 18.86
CA SER A 246 -8.57 3.68 17.67
C SER A 246 -8.31 5.12 17.22
N LEU A 247 -9.33 5.98 17.25
CA LEU A 247 -9.20 7.38 16.89
C LEU A 247 -8.38 8.16 17.93
N GLU A 248 -8.60 7.90 19.22
CA GLU A 248 -7.87 8.53 20.31
C GLU A 248 -6.39 8.18 20.29
N GLU A 249 -6.03 6.91 20.08
CA GLU A 249 -4.62 6.49 19.99
C GLU A 249 -3.93 7.13 18.76
N LEU A 250 -4.61 7.17 17.61
CA LEU A 250 -4.08 7.83 16.40
C LEU A 250 -3.79 9.32 16.62
N GLU A 251 -4.67 10.02 17.33
CA GLU A 251 -4.55 11.46 17.59
C GLU A 251 -3.52 11.77 18.68
N SER A 252 -3.49 10.99 19.76
CA SER A 252 -2.67 11.28 20.94
C SER A 252 -1.23 10.77 20.83
N GLN A 253 -1.03 9.59 20.21
CA GLN A 253 0.26 8.90 20.25
C GLN A 253 0.94 8.82 18.89
N LEU A 254 0.18 8.69 17.81
CA LEU A 254 0.72 8.36 16.48
C LEU A 254 0.61 9.49 15.45
N TRP A 255 0.07 10.65 15.87
CA TRP A 255 -0.24 11.78 15.01
C TRP A 255 0.95 12.30 14.21
N HIS A 256 2.11 12.43 14.88
CA HIS A 256 3.32 12.96 14.26
C HIS A 256 3.87 12.08 13.13
N GLY A 257 3.54 10.78 13.13
CA GLY A 257 3.96 9.83 12.11
C GLY A 257 3.00 9.66 10.94
N LEU A 258 1.86 10.35 10.92
CA LEU A 258 0.92 10.32 9.80
C LEU A 258 1.37 11.24 8.66
N SER A 259 1.33 10.72 7.42
CA SER A 259 1.49 11.56 6.24
C SER A 259 0.34 12.56 6.10
N LEU A 260 0.53 13.62 5.32
CA LEU A 260 -0.50 14.64 5.12
C LEU A 260 -1.79 14.03 4.54
N ARG A 261 -1.68 13.09 3.60
CA ARG A 261 -2.81 12.35 3.05
C ARG A 261 -3.50 11.46 4.09
N GLN A 262 -2.74 10.84 4.99
CA GLN A 262 -3.32 10.07 6.10
C GLN A 262 -4.05 10.97 7.10
N LYS A 263 -3.56 12.19 7.33
CA LYS A 263 -4.24 13.19 8.17
C LYS A 263 -5.56 13.66 7.57
N VAL A 264 -5.62 13.86 6.25
CA VAL A 264 -6.88 14.12 5.54
C VAL A 264 -7.87 12.97 5.78
N GLY A 265 -7.43 11.73 5.56
CA GLY A 265 -8.26 10.55 5.81
C GLY A 265 -8.71 10.42 7.27
N PHE A 266 -7.84 10.73 8.23
CA PHE A 266 -8.17 10.71 9.66
C PHE A 266 -9.23 11.75 10.01
N HIS A 267 -9.10 12.99 9.53
CA HIS A 267 -10.10 14.03 9.76
C HIS A 267 -11.43 13.71 9.10
N MET A 268 -11.44 13.07 7.93
CA MET A 268 -12.67 12.53 7.33
C MET A 268 -13.32 11.48 8.24
N LEU A 269 -12.54 10.56 8.84
CA LEU A 269 -13.08 9.58 9.79
C LEU A 269 -13.67 10.24 11.03
N LYS A 270 -13.00 11.25 11.60
CA LYS A 270 -13.56 12.02 12.73
C LYS A 270 -14.82 12.78 12.35
N SER A 271 -14.87 13.33 11.14
CA SER A 271 -16.07 13.99 10.62
C SER A 271 -17.25 13.02 10.59
N ASN A 272 -17.07 11.84 10.00
CA ASN A 272 -18.11 10.81 9.94
C ASN A 272 -18.49 10.30 11.34
N TYR A 273 -17.52 10.10 12.23
CA TYR A 273 -17.78 9.74 13.62
C TYR A 273 -18.71 10.75 14.31
N PHE A 274 -18.41 12.05 14.23
CA PHE A 274 -19.27 13.06 14.84
C PHE A 274 -20.62 13.21 14.12
N GLN A 275 -20.68 12.97 12.81
CA GLN A 275 -21.94 12.94 12.08
C GLN A 275 -22.85 11.81 12.59
N ILE A 276 -22.32 10.59 12.74
CA ILE A 276 -23.04 9.43 13.28
C ILE A 276 -23.60 9.75 14.68
N HIS A 277 -22.87 10.51 15.48
CA HIS A 277 -23.28 10.90 16.84
C HIS A 277 -24.10 12.22 16.87
N GLY A 278 -24.60 12.70 15.74
CA GLY A 278 -25.46 13.89 15.65
C GLY A 278 -24.76 15.23 15.93
N ASN A 279 -23.43 15.26 15.99
CA ASN A 279 -22.66 16.48 16.24
C ASN A 279 -22.17 17.12 14.94
N VAL A 280 -23.10 17.74 14.21
CA VAL A 280 -22.86 18.35 12.89
C VAL A 280 -21.79 19.44 12.93
N ALA A 281 -21.74 20.25 13.99
CA ALA A 281 -20.74 21.32 14.13
C ALA A 281 -19.32 20.75 14.15
N LYS A 282 -19.05 19.75 15.00
CA LYS A 282 -17.74 19.08 15.02
C LYS A 282 -17.46 18.31 13.74
N ALA A 283 -18.49 17.71 13.13
CA ALA A 283 -18.35 17.03 11.84
C ALA A 283 -17.85 18.00 10.75
N LEU A 284 -18.44 19.21 10.69
CA LEU A 284 -18.05 20.26 9.75
C LEU A 284 -16.64 20.80 10.03
N ASP A 285 -16.28 21.03 11.29
CA ASP A 285 -14.95 21.52 11.66
C ASP A 285 -13.87 20.55 11.17
N HIS A 286 -14.04 19.25 11.42
CA HIS A 286 -13.09 18.24 10.95
C HIS A 286 -13.06 18.10 9.42
N ALA A 287 -14.20 18.20 8.75
CA ALA A 287 -14.25 18.18 7.29
C ALA A 287 -13.53 19.39 6.66
N GLN A 288 -13.64 20.57 7.28
CA GLN A 288 -12.95 21.78 6.84
C GLN A 288 -11.43 21.67 7.03
N VAL A 289 -10.97 21.11 8.15
CA VAL A 289 -9.54 20.84 8.37
C VAL A 289 -9.01 19.85 7.31
N ALA A 290 -9.76 18.79 7.01
CA ALA A 290 -9.41 17.83 5.97
C ALA A 290 -9.29 18.51 4.59
N LEU A 291 -10.24 19.38 4.25
CA LEU A 291 -10.25 20.15 3.01
C LEU A 291 -9.04 21.09 2.93
N GLN A 292 -8.72 21.82 4.00
CA GLN A 292 -7.58 22.74 4.05
C GLN A 292 -6.27 22.01 3.74
N ILE A 293 -6.00 20.91 4.44
CA ILE A 293 -4.79 20.11 4.21
C ILE A 293 -4.75 19.60 2.76
N ALA A 294 -5.88 19.12 2.23
CA ALA A 294 -5.98 18.61 0.86
C ALA A 294 -5.71 19.71 -0.18
N GLN A 295 -6.18 20.94 0.03
CA GLN A 295 -5.94 22.08 -0.85
C GLN A 295 -4.47 22.52 -0.82
N GLU A 296 -3.88 22.67 0.37
CA GLU A 296 -2.47 23.03 0.55
C GLU A 296 -1.54 22.02 -0.15
N CYS A 297 -1.90 20.73 -0.07
CA CYS A 297 -1.13 19.64 -0.68
C CYS A 297 -1.51 19.32 -2.14
N LYS A 298 -2.49 20.03 -2.72
CA LYS A 298 -3.00 19.79 -4.10
C LYS A 298 -3.50 18.35 -4.32
N PHE A 299 -4.14 17.78 -3.32
CA PHE A 299 -4.80 16.47 -3.38
C PHE A 299 -6.18 16.61 -4.04
N ASN A 300 -6.21 16.84 -5.35
CA ASN A 300 -7.42 17.26 -6.07
C ASN A 300 -8.64 16.33 -5.86
N LYS A 301 -8.42 15.00 -5.75
CA LYS A 301 -9.52 14.05 -5.52
C LYS A 301 -10.09 14.21 -4.12
N GLU A 302 -9.23 14.30 -3.12
CA GLU A 302 -9.60 14.51 -1.73
C GLU A 302 -10.28 15.87 -1.54
N VAL A 303 -9.86 16.91 -2.26
CA VAL A 303 -10.56 18.21 -2.29
C VAL A 303 -11.99 18.07 -2.80
N LEU A 304 -12.19 17.37 -3.92
CA LEU A 304 -13.53 17.15 -4.48
C LEU A 304 -14.43 16.36 -3.50
N LEU A 305 -13.90 15.27 -2.92
CA LEU A 305 -14.60 14.46 -1.94
C LEU A 305 -14.99 15.29 -0.70
N MET A 306 -14.07 16.09 -0.16
CA MET A 306 -14.34 16.90 1.04
C MET A 306 -15.32 18.03 0.76
N ASN A 307 -15.26 18.67 -0.41
CA ASN A 307 -16.24 19.68 -0.80
C ASN A 307 -17.65 19.09 -0.89
N GLU A 308 -17.80 17.89 -1.48
CA GLU A 308 -19.09 17.23 -1.53
C GLU A 308 -19.59 16.81 -0.14
N HIS A 309 -18.71 16.25 0.69
CA HIS A 309 -19.03 15.87 2.06
C HIS A 309 -19.51 17.06 2.89
N ILE A 310 -18.78 18.19 2.86
CA ILE A 310 -19.17 19.43 3.54
C ILE A 310 -20.51 19.94 3.02
N ARG A 311 -20.74 19.90 1.70
CA ARG A 311 -22.03 20.29 1.10
C ARG A 311 -23.16 19.43 1.64
N LYS A 312 -22.97 18.11 1.73
CA LYS A 312 -23.97 17.19 2.29
C LYS A 312 -24.22 17.47 3.76
N LEU A 313 -23.18 17.59 4.59
CA LEU A 313 -23.32 17.92 6.01
C LEU A 313 -24.12 19.22 6.25
N LYS A 314 -24.00 20.21 5.36
CA LYS A 314 -24.76 21.48 5.45
C LYS A 314 -26.21 21.36 5.03
N VAL A 315 -26.54 20.46 4.10
CA VAL A 315 -27.89 20.36 3.49
C VAL A 315 -28.70 19.22 4.10
N PHE A 316 -28.06 18.09 4.41
CA PHE A 316 -28.64 16.87 4.95
C PHE A 316 -27.79 16.39 6.15
N PRO A 317 -27.82 17.12 7.28
CA PRO A 317 -26.99 16.80 8.45
C PRO A 317 -27.29 15.43 9.07
N GLU A 318 -28.52 14.95 8.91
CA GLU A 318 -29.01 13.70 9.52
C GLU A 318 -28.86 12.47 8.61
N ASP A 319 -28.50 12.64 7.33
CA ASP A 319 -28.33 11.52 6.41
C ASP A 319 -26.85 11.04 6.42
N PRO A 320 -26.54 9.84 6.97
CA PRO A 320 -25.22 9.26 6.86
C PRO A 320 -24.86 9.06 5.38
N VAL A 321 -23.73 9.65 4.96
CA VAL A 321 -23.34 9.62 3.56
C VAL A 321 -22.66 8.29 3.24
N ASN A 322 -23.37 7.40 2.52
CA ASN A 322 -22.75 6.25 1.90
C ASN A 322 -22.04 6.68 0.60
N ASP A 323 -20.74 6.93 0.68
CA ASP A 323 -19.94 7.50 -0.43
C ASP A 323 -19.59 6.49 -1.56
N SER A 324 -20.10 5.26 -1.54
CA SER A 324 -19.63 4.20 -2.45
C SER A 324 -20.38 4.08 -3.78
N GLU A 325 -21.62 4.57 -3.92
CA GLU A 325 -22.43 4.30 -5.12
C GLU A 325 -23.06 5.52 -5.83
N SER A 326 -23.60 6.51 -5.10
CA SER A 326 -24.28 7.65 -5.75
C SER A 326 -23.31 8.70 -6.31
N LEU A 327 -22.12 8.79 -5.72
CA LEU A 327 -21.07 9.75 -6.05
C LEU A 327 -20.36 9.39 -7.35
N VAL A 328 -20.04 8.10 -7.55
CA VAL A 328 -19.45 7.61 -8.81
C VAL A 328 -20.45 7.74 -9.96
N LYS A 329 -21.75 7.46 -9.72
CA LYS A 329 -22.80 7.65 -10.74
C LYS A 329 -23.04 9.14 -11.10
N LYS A 330 -22.97 10.06 -10.12
CA LYS A 330 -23.15 11.51 -10.38
C LYS A 330 -21.90 12.20 -10.94
N VAL A 331 -20.69 11.77 -10.56
CA VAL A 331 -19.44 12.32 -11.14
C VAL A 331 -19.24 11.82 -12.57
N LEU A 332 -19.67 10.59 -12.90
CA LEU A 332 -19.67 10.10 -14.28
C LEU A 332 -20.78 10.71 -15.15
N SER A 333 -21.90 11.18 -14.58
CA SER A 333 -22.94 11.86 -15.35
C SER A 333 -22.63 13.33 -15.66
N ILE A 334 -21.64 13.94 -14.99
CA ILE A 334 -21.22 15.32 -15.22
C ILE A 334 -20.19 15.44 -16.38
N GLN A 335 -19.69 14.33 -16.94
CA GLN A 335 -18.76 14.34 -18.08
C GLN A 335 -19.42 14.35 -19.48
N THR A 336 -20.73 14.54 -19.62
CA THR A 336 -21.38 14.56 -20.96
C THR A 336 -21.99 15.88 -21.38
N THR A 337 -21.89 16.95 -20.58
CA THR A 337 -22.35 18.28 -21.04
C THR A 337 -21.47 19.38 -20.49
N THR A 338 -20.34 19.62 -21.16
CA THR A 338 -19.84 20.95 -21.55
C THR A 338 -18.40 20.82 -22.05
N ASP A 339 -18.26 20.44 -23.31
CA ASP A 339 -17.29 21.13 -24.17
C ASP A 339 -18.08 21.58 -25.40
N GLY A 340 -17.92 22.87 -25.72
CA GLY A 340 -18.68 23.56 -26.74
C GLY A 340 -18.36 23.05 -28.15
N ASN A 341 -19.37 23.18 -29.01
CA ASN A 341 -19.30 23.36 -30.45
C ASN A 341 -18.00 22.88 -31.14
N ALA A 342 -18.08 21.69 -31.72
CA ALA A 342 -17.68 21.49 -33.10
C ALA A 342 -18.79 20.70 -33.81
N GLU A 343 -19.57 21.41 -34.61
CA GLU A 343 -20.45 20.83 -35.61
C GLU A 343 -19.63 20.01 -36.61
N SER A 344 -20.00 18.76 -36.85
CA SER A 344 -20.23 18.26 -38.22
C SER A 344 -21.01 16.96 -38.17
N ASN A 345 -22.25 17.00 -38.66
CA ASN A 345 -23.07 15.85 -38.98
C ASN A 345 -22.37 14.92 -39.99
N ALA A 346 -22.41 13.61 -39.76
CA ALA A 346 -22.74 12.62 -40.79
C ALA A 346 -22.85 11.20 -40.21
N ALA A 347 -23.96 10.54 -40.55
CA ALA A 347 -24.16 9.10 -40.71
C ALA A 347 -24.09 8.22 -39.44
N GLU A 348 -25.25 7.80 -38.93
CA GLU A 348 -25.92 6.54 -39.30
C GLU A 348 -25.18 5.28 -38.82
N MET A 349 -25.85 4.59 -37.91
CA MET A 349 -25.85 3.14 -37.66
C MET A 349 -24.77 2.33 -38.38
N THR A 350 -23.93 1.64 -37.59
CA THR A 350 -23.89 0.17 -37.66
C THR A 350 -23.22 -0.40 -36.41
N ASP A 351 -23.93 -1.34 -35.78
CA ASP A 351 -23.36 -2.35 -34.90
C ASP A 351 -22.19 -3.06 -35.63
N ARG A 352 -20.95 -2.84 -35.17
CA ARG A 352 -19.82 -3.80 -35.17
C ARG A 352 -18.51 -3.13 -34.71
N GLY A 353 -18.11 -3.48 -33.49
CA GLY A 353 -16.73 -3.70 -33.01
C GLY A 353 -15.66 -2.63 -33.24
N ILE A 354 -15.24 -1.94 -32.16
CA ILE A 354 -13.82 -1.76 -31.75
C ILE A 354 -13.78 -1.66 -30.21
N PHE A 355 -13.81 -2.80 -29.52
CA PHE A 355 -13.13 -3.00 -28.23
C PHE A 355 -12.58 -4.43 -28.30
N SER A 356 -11.50 -4.58 -29.05
CA SER A 356 -10.59 -5.70 -28.86
C SER A 356 -9.89 -5.44 -27.52
N THR A 357 -10.43 -6.02 -26.46
CA THR A 357 -9.68 -6.28 -25.23
C THR A 357 -8.71 -7.39 -25.57
N ASP A 358 -7.48 -6.99 -25.92
CA ASP A 358 -6.39 -7.96 -26.03
C ASP A 358 -6.07 -8.44 -24.61
N ASP A 359 -6.75 -9.52 -24.21
CA ASP A 359 -6.65 -10.18 -22.89
C ASP A 359 -5.34 -10.99 -22.72
N SER A 360 -4.45 -10.95 -23.72
CA SER A 360 -3.22 -11.74 -23.79
C SER A 360 -2.17 -11.38 -22.71
N GLU A 361 -2.12 -10.13 -22.26
CA GLU A 361 -1.27 -9.73 -21.13
C GLU A 361 -1.84 -10.18 -19.77
N TRP A 362 -3.17 -10.32 -19.67
CA TRP A 362 -3.90 -10.74 -18.47
C TRP A 362 -3.74 -12.24 -18.23
N GLU A 363 -3.74 -13.04 -19.29
CA GLU A 363 -3.43 -14.48 -19.23
C GLU A 363 -1.99 -14.74 -18.78
N SER A 364 -1.07 -13.79 -18.97
CA SER A 364 0.35 -13.98 -18.61
C SER A 364 0.63 -13.94 -17.10
N PHE A 365 -0.06 -13.08 -16.34
CA PHE A 365 0.02 -13.09 -14.87
C PHE A 365 -0.87 -14.19 -14.27
N GLU A 366 -1.98 -14.53 -14.94
CA GLU A 366 -2.79 -15.70 -14.56
C GLU A 366 -2.05 -17.01 -14.80
N SER A 367 -1.30 -17.17 -15.89
CA SER A 367 -0.42 -18.31 -16.14
C SER A 367 0.65 -18.39 -15.07
N LEU A 368 1.19 -17.24 -14.64
CA LEU A 368 2.17 -17.16 -13.55
C LEU A 368 1.55 -17.52 -12.19
N LEU A 369 0.28 -17.19 -11.94
CA LEU A 369 -0.45 -17.60 -10.73
C LEU A 369 -0.99 -19.04 -10.79
N ARG A 370 -1.30 -19.56 -11.99
CA ARG A 370 -1.79 -20.92 -12.24
C ARG A 370 -0.66 -21.95 -12.15
N GLN A 371 0.52 -21.65 -12.71
CA GLN A 371 1.74 -22.45 -12.49
C GLN A 371 2.07 -22.62 -10.99
N ILE A 372 1.66 -21.65 -10.16
CA ILE A 372 1.85 -21.65 -8.71
C ILE A 372 0.79 -22.50 -7.98
N THR A 373 -0.39 -22.70 -8.58
CA THR A 373 -1.54 -23.42 -7.99
C THR A 373 -1.76 -24.82 -8.55
N ASP A 374 -1.23 -25.14 -9.73
CA ASP A 374 -1.59 -26.34 -10.49
C ASP A 374 -0.76 -27.59 -10.12
N ASP A 375 0.09 -27.52 -9.08
CA ASP A 375 0.85 -28.69 -8.60
C ASP A 375 0.06 -29.60 -7.65
N GLU A 376 -1.12 -29.21 -7.15
CA GLU A 376 -2.04 -30.15 -6.48
C GLU A 376 -3.50 -29.78 -6.78
N GLU A 377 -4.13 -30.56 -7.66
CA GLU A 377 -5.57 -30.69 -7.76
C GLU A 377 -6.19 -30.97 -6.37
N GLU A 378 -7.29 -30.29 -6.09
CA GLU A 378 -8.40 -30.81 -5.28
C GLU A 378 -8.05 -31.49 -3.94
N SER A 379 -7.44 -30.76 -3.01
CA SER A 379 -7.72 -30.98 -1.59
C SER A 379 -7.38 -29.75 -0.76
N ASP A 380 -8.25 -29.43 0.19
CA ASP A 380 -8.01 -28.49 1.29
C ASP A 380 -8.03 -26.98 0.99
N ILE A 381 -9.00 -26.52 0.18
CA ILE A 381 -9.72 -25.28 0.54
C ILE A 381 -10.64 -25.58 1.73
N LEU A 382 -10.05 -26.02 2.85
CA LEU A 382 -10.72 -26.20 4.12
C LEU A 382 -10.52 -24.94 4.93
N TYR A 383 -11.62 -24.19 5.09
CA TYR A 383 -12.00 -23.43 6.27
C TYR A 383 -10.87 -22.79 7.09
N PHE A 384 -10.74 -21.47 6.99
CA PHE A 384 -10.42 -20.68 8.17
C PHE A 384 -11.71 -20.04 8.67
N LYS A 385 -12.44 -20.82 9.50
CA LYS A 385 -13.34 -20.29 10.52
C LYS A 385 -12.54 -19.62 11.63
#